data_AF-A0A256XQD2-F1
#
_entry.id   AF-A0A256XQD2-F1
#
_cell.length_a   1.000
_cell.length_b   1.000
_cell.length_c   1.000
_cell.angle_alpha   90.00
_cell.angle_beta   90.00
_cell.angle_gamma   90.00
#
_symmetry.space_group_name_H-M   'P 1'
#
loop_
_entity.id
_entity.type
_entity.pdbx_description
1 polymer ?
#
loop_
_entity_poly.entity_id
_entity_poly.type
_entity_poly.pdbx_seq_one_letter_code
_entity_poly.pdbx_strand_id
1 'polypeptide(L)'
;MKNYKLYIIMFIVYLLVISSFANGLITTDLNNMDESFNQIDLEFSFNLPTIKTSDETGNAIQSITIQDLPKIHNTGEPILPVKPIKILLPYGRTLGDISIEIMKDPIIYEEINPELGTCLVPISQTLNEKNMMEIQKTNDEEDIVRFVTIQKSKGFSILFLNIHPIKYDEQLKQLTYYPQIKVNIGTINGEYSKVIRSNPSDVDSIVSMVENPSCIDTYPIVNTEQVSAGFSYIIITNEELANSGLEDNFQTLINSKIDKGYTASIFTVEDIISNPAYSINGTWGDNNPSNPFRIEMMWRNKMKLI
;
A
#
# COMPACT_ATOMS: atom_id res chain seq x y z
N MET A 1 38.81 53.17 16.63
CA MET A 1 37.99 52.35 17.56
C MET A 1 36.47 52.37 17.30
N LYS A 2 35.94 52.97 16.22
CA LYS A 2 34.48 53.00 15.99
C LYS A 2 33.92 51.84 15.14
N ASN A 3 34.77 51.17 14.36
CA ASN A 3 34.31 50.19 13.36
C ASN A 3 34.30 48.74 13.89
N TYR A 4 35.14 48.39 14.87
CA TYR A 4 35.18 47.01 15.39
C TYR A 4 33.91 46.65 16.19
N LYS A 5 33.25 47.62 16.84
CA LYS A 5 31.96 47.41 17.50
C LYS A 5 30.83 47.08 16.51
N LEU A 6 30.87 47.65 15.31
CA LEU A 6 29.87 47.38 14.27
C LEU A 6 30.02 45.95 13.70
N TYR A 7 31.27 45.51 13.48
CA TYR A 7 31.54 44.14 13.03
C TYR A 7 31.21 43.08 14.09
N ILE A 8 31.44 43.36 15.37
CA ILE A 8 31.05 42.46 16.47
C ILE A 8 29.52 42.32 16.54
N ILE A 9 28.78 43.42 16.37
CA ILE A 9 27.31 43.39 16.38
C ILE A 9 26.79 42.60 15.16
N MET A 10 27.34 42.81 13.97
CA MET A 10 26.94 42.03 12.79
C MET A 10 27.27 40.53 12.92
N PHE A 11 28.40 40.19 13.54
CA PHE A 11 28.77 38.79 13.77
C PHE A 11 27.85 38.09 14.78
N ILE A 12 27.45 38.78 15.86
CA ILE A 12 26.49 38.25 16.85
C ILE A 12 25.09 38.08 16.25
N VAL A 13 24.64 39.02 15.41
CA VAL A 13 23.36 38.90 14.70
C VAL A 13 23.38 37.74 13.70
N TYR A 14 24.48 37.57 12.97
CA TYR A 14 24.65 36.43 12.05
C TYR A 14 24.66 35.08 12.78
N LEU A 15 25.27 35.00 13.97
CA LEU A 15 25.28 33.79 14.80
C LEU A 15 23.89 33.45 15.40
N LEU A 16 23.09 34.46 15.74
CA LEU A 16 21.71 34.28 16.25
C LEU A 16 20.73 33.77 15.17
N VAL A 17 20.91 34.18 13.91
CA VAL A 17 20.08 33.71 12.78
C VAL A 17 20.38 32.25 12.41
N ILE A 18 21.61 31.77 12.63
CA ILE A 18 21.96 30.37 12.39
C ILE A 18 21.47 29.46 13.53
N SER A 19 21.47 29.93 14.79
CA SER A 19 20.95 29.14 15.92
C SER A 19 19.43 29.00 15.94
N SER A 20 18.70 29.84 15.19
CA SER A 20 17.24 29.74 15.05
C SER A 20 16.81 28.75 13.96
N PHE A 21 17.75 28.15 13.22
CA PHE A 21 17.48 27.12 12.21
C PHE A 21 17.70 25.67 12.68
N ALA A 22 18.08 25.44 13.96
CA ALA A 22 18.52 24.12 14.42
C ALA A 22 17.63 23.44 15.49
N ASN A 23 16.46 23.99 15.82
CA ASN A 23 15.53 23.32 16.75
C ASN A 23 14.09 23.35 16.22
N GLY A 24 13.89 22.78 15.04
CA GLY A 24 12.58 22.23 14.66
C GLY A 24 12.51 20.78 15.15
N LEU A 25 12.31 20.59 16.46
CA LEU A 25 11.91 19.28 16.97
C LEU A 25 10.50 19.03 16.41
N ILE A 26 10.39 18.07 15.49
CA ILE A 26 9.10 17.65 14.92
C ILE A 26 8.33 16.94 16.04
N THR A 27 7.56 17.69 16.82
CA THR A 27 6.35 17.18 17.44
C THR A 27 5.27 17.30 16.38
N THR A 28 5.13 16.27 15.54
CA THR A 28 3.95 16.14 14.68
C THR A 28 2.74 15.98 15.59
N ASP A 29 2.09 17.11 15.85
CA ASP A 29 0.74 17.16 16.38
C ASP A 29 -0.17 16.48 15.34
N LEU A 30 -0.54 15.22 15.59
CA LEU A 30 -1.35 14.38 14.69
C LEU A 30 -2.74 14.96 14.37
N ASN A 31 -3.09 16.10 14.95
CA ASN A 31 -4.38 16.76 14.79
C ASN A 31 -4.39 17.87 13.73
N ASN A 32 -3.22 18.23 13.16
CA ASN A 32 -3.11 19.15 12.03
C ASN A 32 -2.52 18.41 10.81
N MET A 33 -3.23 17.40 10.30
CA MET A 33 -2.97 16.98 8.92
C MET A 33 -3.53 18.06 7.99
N ASP A 34 -2.63 18.63 7.20
CA ASP A 34 -2.87 19.64 6.17
C ASP A 34 -4.19 19.39 5.39
N GLU A 35 -5.01 20.43 5.22
CA GLU A 35 -6.26 20.33 4.43
C GLU A 35 -6.00 19.96 2.96
N SER A 36 -4.74 20.08 2.51
CA SER A 36 -4.28 19.76 1.16
C SER A 36 -4.52 18.31 0.70
N PHE A 37 -4.84 17.39 1.62
CA PHE A 37 -5.05 15.97 1.29
C PHE A 37 -6.51 15.52 1.39
N ASN A 38 -7.46 16.46 1.58
CA ASN A 38 -8.89 16.16 1.68
C ASN A 38 -9.51 15.74 0.35
N GLN A 39 -8.86 16.00 -0.78
CA GLN A 39 -9.41 15.74 -2.10
C GLN A 39 -8.35 15.23 -3.08
N ILE A 40 -8.72 14.27 -3.91
CA ILE A 40 -7.92 13.76 -5.03
C ILE A 40 -8.74 13.94 -6.30
N ASP A 41 -8.19 14.67 -7.27
CA ASP A 41 -8.82 14.90 -8.56
C ASP A 41 -8.05 14.17 -9.66
N LEU A 42 -8.76 13.38 -10.46
CA LEU A 42 -8.19 12.62 -11.58
C LEU A 42 -9.02 12.83 -12.84
N GLU A 43 -8.35 13.12 -13.95
CA GLU A 43 -8.98 13.29 -15.26
C GLU A 43 -8.61 12.15 -16.19
N PHE A 44 -9.62 11.58 -16.84
CA PHE A 44 -9.48 10.46 -17.76
C PHE A 44 -10.05 10.82 -19.12
N SER A 45 -9.24 10.61 -20.16
CA SER A 45 -9.66 10.70 -21.56
C SER A 45 -9.62 9.31 -22.18
N PHE A 46 -10.63 9.00 -22.99
CA PHE A 46 -10.79 7.70 -23.62
C PHE A 46 -10.69 7.80 -25.13
N ASN A 47 -10.17 6.76 -25.78
CA ASN A 47 -10.23 6.63 -27.23
C ASN A 47 -11.67 6.37 -27.68
N LEU A 48 -11.97 6.68 -28.94
CA LEU A 48 -13.28 6.41 -29.52
C LEU A 48 -13.59 4.89 -29.50
N PRO A 49 -14.83 4.51 -29.18
CA PRO A 49 -15.23 3.11 -29.22
C PRO A 49 -15.28 2.60 -30.66
N THR A 50 -14.80 1.37 -30.84
CA THR A 50 -14.94 0.61 -32.08
C THR A 50 -16.03 -0.44 -31.89
N ILE A 51 -17.05 -0.39 -32.75
CA ILE A 51 -18.19 -1.29 -32.75
C ILE A 51 -18.04 -2.20 -33.97
N LYS A 52 -17.85 -3.50 -33.75
CA LYS A 52 -17.71 -4.50 -34.81
C LYS A 52 -18.89 -5.45 -34.79
N THR A 53 -19.42 -5.76 -35.95
CA THR A 53 -20.57 -6.64 -36.13
C THR A 53 -20.10 -8.04 -36.50
N SER A 54 -20.54 -9.08 -35.79
CA SER A 54 -20.07 -10.45 -36.00
C SER A 54 -20.82 -11.24 -37.09
N ASP A 55 -21.96 -10.76 -37.61
CA ASP A 55 -22.72 -11.45 -38.68
C ASP A 55 -23.41 -10.46 -39.65
N GLU A 56 -23.60 -10.85 -40.93
CA GLU A 56 -24.31 -10.06 -41.96
C GLU A 56 -25.83 -10.32 -42.01
N THR A 57 -26.37 -11.20 -41.16
CA THR A 57 -27.79 -11.59 -41.15
C THR A 57 -28.53 -11.05 -39.93
N GLY A 58 -29.39 -10.03 -40.13
CA GLY A 58 -30.63 -9.68 -39.39
C GLY A 58 -30.61 -9.47 -37.87
N ASN A 59 -29.87 -10.29 -37.11
CA ASN A 59 -29.72 -10.28 -35.65
C ASN A 59 -28.23 -10.16 -35.29
N ALA A 60 -27.55 -9.22 -35.92
CA ALA A 60 -26.12 -9.13 -35.80
C ALA A 60 -25.70 -8.68 -34.39
N ILE A 61 -24.85 -9.47 -33.74
CA ILE A 61 -24.28 -9.14 -32.43
C ILE A 61 -23.12 -8.17 -32.65
N GLN A 62 -22.97 -7.20 -31.75
CA GLN A 62 -21.94 -6.18 -31.84
C GLN A 62 -20.96 -6.28 -30.67
N SER A 63 -19.68 -6.38 -31.00
CA SER A 63 -18.60 -6.32 -30.03
C SER A 63 -18.10 -4.88 -29.91
N ILE A 64 -18.26 -4.30 -28.72
CA ILE A 64 -17.83 -2.94 -28.40
C ILE A 64 -16.45 -3.00 -27.73
N THR A 65 -15.52 -2.17 -28.21
CA THR A 65 -14.14 -2.11 -27.71
C THR A 65 -13.65 -0.67 -27.63
N ILE A 66 -12.84 -0.35 -26.63
CA ILE A 66 -12.00 0.85 -26.59
C ILE A 66 -10.56 0.36 -26.46
N GLN A 67 -9.63 0.99 -27.19
CA GLN A 67 -8.23 0.61 -27.16
C GLN A 67 -7.68 0.66 -25.71
N ASP A 68 -6.92 -0.37 -25.33
CA ASP A 68 -6.26 -0.50 -24.03
C ASP A 68 -7.20 -0.62 -22.82
N LEU A 69 -8.50 -0.84 -23.04
CA LEU A 69 -9.46 -1.12 -21.97
C LEU A 69 -9.86 -2.61 -21.93
N PRO A 70 -9.79 -3.26 -20.76
CA PRO A 70 -10.37 -4.58 -20.59
C PRO A 70 -11.89 -4.52 -20.70
N LYS A 71 -12.48 -5.69 -20.91
CA LYS A 71 -13.93 -5.88 -20.83
C LYS A 71 -14.27 -6.60 -19.53
N ILE A 72 -15.26 -6.10 -18.80
CA ILE A 72 -15.84 -6.77 -17.64
C ILE A 72 -17.31 -7.02 -17.97
N HIS A 73 -17.83 -8.14 -17.51
CA HIS A 73 -19.23 -8.48 -17.65
C HIS A 73 -19.65 -9.42 -16.54
N ASN A 74 -20.88 -9.30 -16.07
CA ASN A 74 -21.54 -10.43 -15.45
C ASN A 74 -22.25 -11.26 -16.52
N THR A 75 -22.68 -12.44 -16.13
CA THR A 75 -23.38 -13.32 -17.04
C THR A 75 -24.76 -12.77 -17.40
N GLY A 76 -25.06 -12.72 -18.70
CA GLY A 76 -26.30 -12.18 -19.25
C GLY A 76 -26.33 -10.64 -19.38
N GLU A 77 -25.28 -9.94 -18.93
CA GLU A 77 -25.13 -8.50 -19.09
C GLU A 77 -24.32 -8.17 -20.36
N PRO A 78 -24.52 -6.98 -20.96
CA PRO A 78 -23.68 -6.48 -22.04
C PRO A 78 -22.19 -6.49 -21.69
N ILE A 79 -21.35 -6.98 -22.61
CA ILE A 79 -19.91 -6.94 -22.46
C ILE A 79 -19.41 -5.55 -22.87
N LEU A 80 -19.09 -4.71 -21.87
CA LEU A 80 -18.66 -3.33 -22.08
C LEU A 80 -17.19 -3.10 -21.65
N PRO A 81 -16.47 -2.18 -22.31
CA PRO A 81 -15.13 -1.79 -21.90
C PRO A 81 -15.17 -0.94 -20.62
N VAL A 82 -14.18 -1.17 -19.75
CA VAL A 82 -14.07 -0.51 -18.44
C VAL A 82 -12.62 -0.14 -18.17
N LYS A 83 -12.40 0.96 -17.45
CA LYS A 83 -11.08 1.36 -16.98
C LYS A 83 -10.97 1.12 -15.47
N PRO A 84 -10.36 -0.01 -15.03
CA PRO A 84 -10.03 -0.21 -13.63
C PRO A 84 -8.88 0.73 -13.26
N ILE A 85 -9.02 1.45 -12.15
CA ILE A 85 -8.01 2.38 -11.64
C ILE A 85 -7.67 2.08 -10.19
N LYS A 86 -6.45 2.47 -9.83
CA LYS A 86 -5.88 2.25 -8.50
C LYS A 86 -5.37 3.58 -8.00
N ILE A 87 -5.81 3.97 -6.81
CA ILE A 87 -5.55 5.29 -6.27
C ILE A 87 -4.94 5.12 -4.89
N LEU A 88 -3.74 5.67 -4.72
CA LEU A 88 -3.10 5.71 -3.41
C LEU A 88 -3.84 6.72 -2.54
N LEU A 89 -4.39 6.24 -1.42
CA LEU A 89 -5.00 7.12 -0.42
C LEU A 89 -3.89 7.75 0.43
N PRO A 90 -4.02 9.01 0.86
CA PRO A 90 -3.05 9.65 1.72
C PRO A 90 -2.87 8.89 3.02
N TYR A 91 -1.68 8.97 3.61
CA TYR A 91 -1.44 8.36 4.91
C TYR A 91 -2.46 8.85 5.95
N GLY A 92 -3.00 7.94 6.76
CA GLY A 92 -4.02 8.31 7.76
C GLY A 92 -5.43 8.56 7.21
N ARG A 93 -5.65 8.46 5.88
CA ARG A 93 -6.93 8.76 5.25
C ARG A 93 -7.62 7.52 4.67
N THR A 94 -8.94 7.59 4.58
CA THR A 94 -9.82 6.63 3.89
C THR A 94 -10.77 7.37 2.95
N LEU A 95 -11.50 6.63 2.13
CA LEU A 95 -12.52 7.16 1.24
C LEU A 95 -13.64 7.86 2.05
N GLY A 96 -13.97 9.09 1.67
CA GLY A 96 -15.16 9.82 2.13
C GLY A 96 -16.27 9.73 1.10
N ASP A 97 -16.13 10.47 0.01
CA ASP A 97 -17.10 10.54 -1.09
C ASP A 97 -16.42 10.45 -2.46
N ILE A 98 -17.21 10.10 -3.48
CA ILE A 98 -16.80 10.08 -4.88
C ILE A 98 -17.82 10.92 -5.64
N SER A 99 -17.34 11.93 -6.36
CA SER A 99 -18.15 12.70 -7.30
C SER A 99 -17.53 12.68 -8.70
N ILE A 100 -18.38 12.87 -9.69
CA ILE A 100 -18.04 12.69 -11.10
C ILE A 100 -18.47 13.94 -11.86
N GLU A 101 -17.60 14.41 -12.74
CA GLU A 101 -17.88 15.51 -13.67
C GLU A 101 -17.62 15.03 -15.10
N ILE A 102 -18.61 15.23 -15.98
CA ILE A 102 -18.50 14.92 -17.41
C ILE A 102 -17.93 16.14 -18.11
N MET A 103 -16.67 16.05 -18.51
CA MET A 103 -15.91 17.18 -19.04
C MET A 103 -16.18 17.47 -20.51
N LYS A 104 -16.73 16.48 -21.23
CA LYS A 104 -17.07 16.60 -22.66
C LYS A 104 -18.41 15.94 -22.93
N ASP A 105 -19.19 16.55 -23.83
CA ASP A 105 -20.51 16.06 -24.20
C ASP A 105 -20.49 14.57 -24.57
N PRO A 106 -21.40 13.76 -24.00
CA PRO A 106 -21.53 12.36 -24.35
C PRO A 106 -21.93 12.18 -25.82
N ILE A 107 -21.46 11.08 -26.42
CA ILE A 107 -21.82 10.68 -27.78
C ILE A 107 -22.77 9.49 -27.69
N ILE A 108 -23.91 9.56 -28.38
CA ILE A 108 -24.92 8.49 -28.38
C ILE A 108 -24.83 7.71 -29.68
N TYR A 109 -24.83 6.39 -29.56
CA TYR A 109 -24.96 5.44 -30.64
C TYR A 109 -26.30 4.72 -30.49
N GLU A 110 -27.04 4.59 -31.60
CA GLU A 110 -28.36 3.96 -31.63
C GLU A 110 -28.28 2.56 -32.26
N GLU A 111 -29.35 1.78 -32.11
CA GLU A 111 -29.48 0.44 -32.69
C GLU A 111 -28.37 -0.53 -32.25
N ILE A 112 -27.90 -0.37 -31.01
CA ILE A 112 -26.82 -1.19 -30.47
C ILE A 112 -27.37 -2.52 -29.95
N ASN A 113 -26.72 -3.61 -30.34
CA ASN A 113 -27.03 -4.96 -29.89
C ASN A 113 -25.76 -5.63 -29.36
N PRO A 114 -25.39 -5.37 -28.10
CA PRO A 114 -24.09 -5.76 -27.57
C PRO A 114 -24.00 -7.27 -27.38
N GLU A 115 -22.80 -7.81 -27.52
CA GLU A 115 -22.45 -9.15 -27.06
C GLU A 115 -22.76 -9.28 -25.55
N LEU A 116 -23.30 -10.43 -25.14
CA LEU A 116 -23.67 -10.69 -23.75
C LEU A 116 -22.66 -11.62 -23.08
N GLY A 117 -22.37 -11.33 -21.81
CA GLY A 117 -21.47 -12.09 -20.97
C GLY A 117 -21.92 -13.52 -20.75
N THR A 118 -20.99 -14.47 -20.82
CA THR A 118 -21.26 -15.89 -20.56
C THR A 118 -20.96 -16.26 -19.11
N CYS A 119 -21.43 -17.43 -18.67
CA CYS A 119 -21.08 -17.98 -17.36
C CYS A 119 -19.59 -18.33 -17.30
N LEU A 120 -18.95 -18.01 -16.18
CA LEU A 120 -17.60 -18.50 -15.90
C LEU A 120 -17.65 -20.02 -15.66
N VAL A 121 -16.90 -20.76 -16.46
CA VAL A 121 -16.79 -22.22 -16.32
C VAL A 121 -15.40 -22.56 -15.79
N PRO A 122 -15.28 -23.42 -14.76
CA PRO A 122 -13.97 -23.86 -14.28
C PRO A 122 -13.15 -24.47 -15.42
N ILE A 123 -11.83 -24.25 -15.41
CA ILE A 123 -10.91 -24.79 -16.43
C ILE A 123 -11.04 -26.31 -16.58
N SER A 124 -11.46 -27.00 -15.52
CA SER A 124 -11.67 -28.47 -15.49
C SER A 124 -12.96 -28.95 -16.17
N GLN A 125 -13.86 -28.07 -16.60
CA GLN A 125 -15.15 -28.42 -17.17
C GLN A 125 -15.27 -27.98 -18.63
N THR A 126 -15.87 -28.85 -19.46
CA THR A 126 -16.26 -28.51 -20.83
C THR A 126 -17.61 -27.81 -20.81
N LEU A 127 -17.74 -26.71 -21.56
CA LEU A 127 -19.01 -26.00 -21.75
C LEU A 127 -20.03 -26.91 -22.46
N ASN A 128 -21.15 -27.20 -21.78
CA ASN A 128 -22.30 -27.88 -22.35
C ASN A 128 -23.51 -26.92 -22.30
N GLU A 129 -24.37 -26.93 -23.32
CA GLU A 129 -25.53 -26.02 -23.47
C GLU A 129 -26.45 -25.98 -22.23
N LYS A 130 -26.53 -27.09 -21.49
CA LYS A 130 -27.34 -27.23 -20.27
C LYS A 130 -26.84 -26.35 -19.10
N ASN A 131 -25.56 -26.02 -19.05
CA ASN A 131 -24.96 -25.18 -17.99
C ASN A 131 -25.14 -23.68 -18.27
N MET A 132 -25.67 -23.30 -19.43
CA MET A 132 -25.89 -21.90 -19.81
C MET A 132 -27.25 -21.35 -19.38
N MET A 133 -28.21 -22.22 -19.04
CA MET A 133 -29.64 -21.86 -19.00
C MET A 133 -30.19 -21.43 -17.63
N GLU A 134 -29.38 -21.32 -16.59
CA GLU A 134 -29.91 -21.01 -15.26
C GLU A 134 -29.22 -19.80 -14.63
N ILE A 135 -29.33 -18.64 -15.28
CA ILE A 135 -28.79 -17.41 -14.71
C ILE A 135 -29.79 -16.27 -14.87
N GLN A 136 -30.27 -15.81 -13.72
CA GLN A 136 -31.11 -14.63 -13.60
C GLN A 136 -30.27 -13.41 -13.99
N LYS A 137 -30.81 -12.56 -14.87
CA LYS A 137 -30.26 -11.22 -15.11
C LYS A 137 -30.11 -10.52 -13.76
N THR A 138 -28.90 -10.10 -13.43
CA THR A 138 -28.70 -9.16 -12.33
C THR A 138 -28.89 -7.79 -12.96
N ASN A 139 -30.06 -7.18 -12.76
CA ASN A 139 -30.33 -5.83 -13.26
C ASN A 139 -29.73 -4.81 -12.29
N ASP A 140 -28.41 -4.72 -12.25
CA ASP A 140 -27.75 -3.59 -11.60
C ASP A 140 -27.47 -2.54 -12.68
N GLU A 141 -28.04 -1.34 -12.52
CA GLU A 141 -27.66 -0.20 -13.35
C GLU A 141 -26.17 0.10 -13.13
N GLU A 142 -25.36 0.05 -14.20
CA GLU A 142 -23.94 0.37 -14.08
C GLU A 142 -23.74 1.88 -13.86
N ASP A 143 -23.23 2.26 -12.70
CA ASP A 143 -22.74 3.61 -12.44
C ASP A 143 -21.50 3.94 -13.28
N ILE A 144 -21.31 5.23 -13.62
CA ILE A 144 -20.12 5.68 -14.39
C ILE A 144 -18.83 5.38 -13.63
N VAL A 145 -18.87 5.47 -12.30
CA VAL A 145 -17.75 5.08 -11.44
C VAL A 145 -18.29 4.14 -10.37
N ARG A 146 -17.73 2.93 -10.30
CA ARG A 146 -18.08 1.92 -9.32
C ARG A 146 -16.96 1.74 -8.31
N PHE A 147 -17.31 1.87 -7.03
CA PHE A 147 -16.43 1.47 -5.94
C PHE A 147 -16.24 -0.06 -5.94
N VAL A 148 -14.99 -0.52 -5.92
CA VAL A 148 -14.67 -1.95 -5.80
C VAL A 148 -14.30 -2.27 -4.36
N THR A 149 -13.19 -1.69 -3.86
CA THR A 149 -12.68 -1.96 -2.52
C THR A 149 -11.53 -1.02 -2.15
N ILE A 150 -11.14 -1.01 -0.88
CA ILE A 150 -9.86 -0.46 -0.40
C ILE A 150 -9.02 -1.62 0.12
N GLN A 151 -7.82 -1.80 -0.43
CA GLN A 151 -6.88 -2.83 0.02
C GLN A 151 -5.60 -2.23 0.56
N LYS A 152 -4.95 -2.94 1.48
CA LYS A 152 -3.65 -2.57 2.04
C LYS A 152 -2.56 -3.42 1.41
N SER A 153 -1.54 -2.79 0.84
CA SER A 153 -0.35 -3.46 0.30
C SER A 153 0.89 -2.82 0.88
N LYS A 154 1.74 -3.60 1.58
CA LYS A 154 3.03 -3.15 2.15
C LYS A 154 2.95 -1.93 3.09
N GLY A 155 1.76 -1.65 3.64
CA GLY A 155 1.48 -0.49 4.50
C GLY A 155 0.80 0.68 3.78
N PHE A 156 0.64 0.61 2.46
CA PHE A 156 -0.05 1.59 1.62
C PHE A 156 -1.52 1.21 1.42
N SER A 157 -2.43 2.18 1.59
CA SER A 157 -3.86 2.00 1.35
C SER A 157 -4.20 2.38 -0.09
N ILE A 158 -4.73 1.43 -0.85
CA ILE A 158 -5.03 1.59 -2.28
C ILE A 158 -6.53 1.42 -2.50
N LEU A 159 -7.17 2.45 -3.04
CA LEU A 159 -8.55 2.45 -3.48
C LEU A 159 -8.64 1.90 -4.92
N PHE A 160 -9.54 0.92 -5.12
CA PHE A 160 -9.84 0.33 -6.43
C PHE A 160 -11.21 0.81 -6.89
N LEU A 161 -11.25 1.46 -8.06
CA LEU A 161 -12.47 1.91 -8.72
C LEU A 161 -12.52 1.38 -10.15
N ASN A 162 -13.72 1.20 -10.69
CA ASN A 162 -13.96 0.94 -12.10
C ASN A 162 -14.64 2.16 -12.72
N ILE A 163 -14.06 2.72 -13.78
CA ILE A 163 -14.68 3.78 -14.58
C ILE A 163 -15.29 3.15 -15.83
N HIS A 164 -16.59 3.36 -16.04
CA HIS A 164 -17.36 2.91 -17.19
C HIS A 164 -17.48 4.08 -18.19
N PRO A 165 -16.59 4.17 -19.21
CA PRO A 165 -16.67 5.23 -20.22
C PRO A 165 -17.87 5.04 -21.17
N ILE A 166 -18.60 3.92 -21.03
CA ILE A 166 -19.75 3.58 -21.83
C ILE A 166 -20.87 3.12 -20.90
N LYS A 167 -22.09 3.62 -21.13
CA LYS A 167 -23.33 3.04 -20.59
C LYS A 167 -24.20 2.53 -21.73
N TYR A 168 -24.88 1.42 -21.51
CA TYR A 168 -25.85 0.87 -22.45
C TYR A 168 -27.25 0.83 -21.82
N ASP A 169 -28.22 1.35 -22.54
CA ASP A 169 -29.64 1.26 -22.21
C ASP A 169 -30.30 0.18 -23.07
N GLU A 170 -30.72 -0.92 -22.43
CA GLU A 170 -31.33 -2.06 -23.11
C GLU A 170 -32.71 -1.73 -23.71
N GLN A 171 -33.48 -0.82 -23.09
CA GLN A 171 -34.83 -0.47 -23.54
C GLN A 171 -34.77 0.38 -24.80
N LEU A 172 -33.86 1.36 -24.82
CA LEU A 172 -33.66 2.26 -25.95
C LEU A 172 -32.72 1.67 -27.01
N LYS A 173 -31.99 0.59 -26.68
CA LYS A 173 -30.89 0.04 -27.50
C LYS A 173 -29.85 1.11 -27.84
N GLN A 174 -29.55 1.95 -26.85
CA GLN A 174 -28.66 3.09 -27.00
C GLN A 174 -27.41 2.91 -26.18
N LEU A 175 -26.28 3.31 -26.75
CA LEU A 175 -24.99 3.32 -26.09
C LEU A 175 -24.54 4.78 -25.93
N THR A 176 -24.35 5.21 -24.69
CA THR A 176 -23.82 6.53 -24.35
C THR A 176 -22.34 6.41 -24.03
N TYR A 177 -21.49 7.08 -24.80
CA TYR A 177 -20.04 7.13 -24.60
C TYR A 177 -19.63 8.48 -24.00
N TYR A 178 -18.81 8.43 -22.96
CA TYR A 178 -18.28 9.57 -22.22
C TYR A 178 -16.79 9.75 -22.56
N PRO A 179 -16.43 10.73 -23.42
CA PRO A 179 -15.05 10.83 -23.91
C PRO A 179 -14.05 11.28 -22.84
N GLN A 180 -14.53 12.09 -21.88
CA GLN A 180 -13.70 12.64 -20.82
C GLN A 180 -14.48 12.69 -19.51
N ILE A 181 -13.93 12.05 -18.48
CA ILE A 181 -14.52 11.93 -17.15
C ILE A 181 -13.50 12.46 -16.14
N LYS A 182 -13.94 13.36 -15.27
CA LYS A 182 -13.19 13.77 -14.09
C LYS A 182 -13.80 13.11 -12.86
N VAL A 183 -12.95 12.51 -12.04
CA VAL A 183 -13.32 11.84 -10.80
C VAL A 183 -12.70 12.62 -9.65
N ASN A 184 -13.54 13.13 -8.75
CA ASN A 184 -13.11 13.83 -7.54
C ASN A 184 -13.41 12.94 -6.34
N ILE A 185 -12.41 12.73 -5.51
CA ILE A 185 -12.46 11.79 -4.38
C ILE A 185 -12.20 12.56 -3.11
N GLY A 186 -13.24 12.70 -2.28
CA GLY A 186 -13.09 13.20 -0.93
C GLY A 186 -12.45 12.16 -0.03
N THR A 187 -11.53 12.59 0.83
CA THR A 187 -10.90 11.73 1.84
C THR A 187 -11.23 12.23 3.24
N ILE A 188 -11.38 11.27 4.16
CA ILE A 188 -11.61 11.53 5.59
C ILE A 188 -10.56 10.79 6.41
N ASN A 189 -10.44 11.15 7.70
CA ASN A 189 -9.56 10.42 8.60
C ASN A 189 -9.99 8.95 8.71
N GLY A 190 -9.02 8.05 8.65
CA GLY A 190 -9.26 6.61 8.66
C GLY A 190 -8.16 5.82 9.38
N GLU A 191 -8.30 4.50 9.38
CA GLU A 191 -7.30 3.61 9.98
C GLU A 191 -6.05 3.49 9.11
N TYR A 192 -4.89 3.72 9.71
CA TYR A 192 -3.60 3.57 9.04
C TYR A 192 -2.75 2.45 9.65
N SER A 193 -1.83 1.92 8.83
CA SER A 193 -0.80 1.01 9.34
C SER A 193 0.28 1.83 10.06
N LYS A 194 0.61 1.42 11.30
CA LYS A 194 1.79 1.95 12.01
C LYS A 194 3.10 1.43 11.43
N VAL A 195 3.05 0.32 10.69
CA VAL A 195 4.22 -0.32 10.07
C VAL A 195 4.10 -0.18 8.56
N ILE A 196 4.98 0.64 7.98
CA ILE A 196 5.11 0.80 6.53
C ILE A 196 6.45 0.22 6.11
N ARG A 197 6.42 -0.70 5.14
CA ARG A 197 7.65 -1.20 4.51
C ARG A 197 8.16 -0.12 3.56
N SER A 198 9.10 0.68 4.05
CA SER A 198 9.68 1.84 3.36
C SER A 198 10.89 1.50 2.47
N ASN A 199 11.02 0.24 2.04
CA ASN A 199 12.12 -0.15 1.14
C ASN A 199 11.89 0.49 -0.25
N PRO A 200 12.89 1.12 -0.89
CA PRO A 200 12.76 1.73 -2.22
C PRO A 200 12.05 0.85 -3.25
N SER A 201 12.40 -0.44 -3.34
CA SER A 201 11.77 -1.38 -4.29
C SER A 201 10.26 -1.56 -4.05
N ASP A 202 9.82 -1.47 -2.80
CA ASP A 202 8.41 -1.54 -2.43
C ASP A 202 7.67 -0.27 -2.83
N VAL A 203 8.29 0.88 -2.62
CA VAL A 203 7.76 2.20 -3.01
C VAL A 203 7.60 2.29 -4.52
N ASP A 204 8.63 1.93 -5.28
CA ASP A 204 8.62 1.96 -6.75
C ASP A 204 7.47 1.09 -7.31
N SER A 205 7.26 -0.09 -6.72
CA SER A 205 6.17 -0.99 -7.11
C SER A 205 4.78 -0.41 -6.87
N ILE A 206 4.59 0.41 -5.83
CA ILE A 206 3.32 1.09 -5.57
C ILE A 206 3.15 2.26 -6.54
N VAL A 207 4.17 3.09 -6.67
CA VAL A 207 4.19 4.27 -7.56
C VAL A 207 3.88 3.88 -9.00
N SER A 208 4.41 2.75 -9.49
CA SER A 208 4.16 2.28 -10.86
C SER A 208 2.75 1.75 -11.12
N MET A 209 1.97 1.48 -10.07
CA MET A 209 0.66 0.82 -10.17
C MET A 209 -0.53 1.76 -9.93
N VAL A 210 -0.30 2.96 -9.39
CA VAL A 210 -1.35 3.92 -9.02
C VAL A 210 -1.41 5.11 -9.98
N GLU A 211 -2.60 5.71 -10.13
CA GLU A 211 -2.82 6.87 -11.00
C GLU A 211 -2.28 8.18 -10.40
N ASN A 212 -2.11 8.25 -9.07
CA ASN A 212 -1.68 9.44 -8.33
C ASN A 212 -0.37 9.18 -7.55
N PRO A 213 0.77 9.00 -8.23
CA PRO A 213 2.03 8.63 -7.58
C PRO A 213 2.52 9.67 -6.57
N SER A 214 2.20 10.96 -6.74
CA SER A 214 2.57 12.03 -5.80
C SER A 214 1.99 11.86 -4.40
N CYS A 215 0.94 11.06 -4.24
CA CYS A 215 0.36 10.78 -2.92
C CYS A 215 1.32 10.00 -2.01
N ILE A 216 2.39 9.44 -2.57
CA ILE A 216 3.46 8.76 -1.83
C ILE A 216 4.13 9.68 -0.80
N ASP A 217 4.20 10.99 -1.08
CA ASP A 217 4.84 12.00 -0.23
C ASP A 217 4.13 12.16 1.13
N THR A 218 2.90 11.69 1.24
CA THR A 218 2.11 11.72 2.49
C THR A 218 2.52 10.63 3.47
N TYR A 219 3.19 9.58 2.99
CA TYR A 219 3.59 8.46 3.82
C TYR A 219 4.88 8.78 4.57
N PRO A 220 4.99 8.43 5.85
CA PRO A 220 6.23 8.56 6.61
C PRO A 220 7.19 7.45 6.15
N ILE A 221 7.77 7.63 4.97
CA ILE A 221 8.82 6.76 4.44
C ILE A 221 10.04 7.00 5.32
N VAL A 222 10.35 6.01 6.14
CA VAL A 222 11.54 6.08 7.00
C VAL A 222 12.75 6.01 6.09
N ASN A 223 13.41 7.15 5.85
CA ASN A 223 14.80 7.13 5.41
C ASN A 223 15.56 6.32 6.47
N THR A 224 16.12 5.19 6.05
CA THR A 224 16.85 4.22 6.88
C THR A 224 18.04 4.80 7.64
N GLU A 225 18.32 6.10 7.50
CA GLU A 225 19.36 6.84 8.20
C GLU A 225 18.95 7.31 9.61
N GLN A 226 17.65 7.31 9.96
CA GLN A 226 17.17 7.69 11.30
C GLN A 226 16.28 6.63 11.93
N VAL A 227 16.77 5.38 12.01
CA VAL A 227 16.24 4.47 13.02
C VAL A 227 16.96 4.83 14.33
N SER A 228 16.23 5.42 15.28
CA SER A 228 16.68 5.48 16.69
C SER A 228 17.23 4.10 17.06
N ALA A 229 18.45 4.04 17.59
CA ALA A 229 19.31 2.86 17.75
C ALA A 229 18.74 1.70 18.61
N GLY A 230 17.55 1.21 18.26
CA GLY A 230 16.81 0.15 18.93
C GLY A 230 16.36 -0.89 17.92
N PHE A 231 16.64 -2.15 18.23
CA PHE A 231 16.19 -3.28 17.43
C PHE A 231 14.74 -3.63 17.82
N SER A 232 13.87 -3.75 16.83
CA SER A 232 12.49 -4.23 17.02
C SER A 232 12.43 -5.74 17.25
N TYR A 233 13.48 -6.47 16.88
CA TYR A 233 13.61 -7.91 17.07
C TYR A 233 15.06 -8.29 17.36
N ILE A 234 15.31 -9.01 18.45
CA ILE A 234 16.65 -9.45 18.82
C ILE A 234 16.65 -10.96 18.99
N ILE A 235 17.63 -11.63 18.38
CA ILE A 235 17.97 -13.02 18.70
C ILE A 235 19.20 -12.99 19.59
N ILE A 236 19.10 -13.53 20.80
CA ILE A 236 20.25 -13.79 21.66
C ILE A 236 20.56 -15.28 21.59
N THR A 237 21.77 -15.63 21.19
CA THR A 237 22.20 -17.03 21.00
C THR A 237 23.69 -17.20 21.32
N ASN A 238 24.26 -18.39 21.19
CA ASN A 238 25.71 -18.59 21.34
C ASN A 238 26.42 -18.44 19.99
N GLU A 239 27.74 -18.23 20.00
CA GLU A 239 28.55 -18.11 18.78
C GLU A 239 28.41 -19.33 17.84
N GLU A 240 28.27 -20.54 18.38
CA GLU A 240 28.14 -21.77 17.60
C GLU A 240 26.87 -21.77 16.74
N LEU A 241 25.71 -21.39 17.31
CA LEU A 241 24.46 -21.33 16.57
C LEU A 241 24.39 -20.10 15.66
N ALA A 242 24.95 -18.97 16.10
CA ALA A 242 25.07 -17.76 15.27
C ALA A 242 25.88 -18.03 14.00
N ASN A 243 26.97 -18.80 14.12
CA ASN A 243 27.90 -19.10 13.03
C ASN A 243 27.76 -20.54 12.50
N SER A 244 26.61 -21.18 12.70
CA SER A 244 26.41 -22.61 12.41
C SER A 244 26.62 -23.00 10.94
N GLY A 245 26.63 -22.05 10.01
CA GLY A 245 26.89 -22.29 8.58
C GLY A 245 25.81 -23.12 7.87
N LEU A 246 24.72 -23.45 8.56
CA LEU A 246 23.57 -24.14 7.99
C LEU A 246 22.79 -23.22 7.05
N GLU A 247 22.12 -23.80 6.05
CA GLU A 247 21.30 -23.08 5.07
C GLU A 247 20.12 -22.35 5.75
N ASP A 248 19.51 -22.97 6.75
CA ASP A 248 18.45 -22.43 7.60
C ASP A 248 18.98 -21.98 8.97
N ASN A 249 19.91 -21.01 8.98
CA ASN A 249 20.46 -20.46 10.22
C ASN A 249 19.69 -19.21 10.70
N PHE A 250 20.11 -18.64 11.85
CA PHE A 250 19.48 -17.44 12.38
C PHE A 250 19.65 -16.20 11.49
N GLN A 251 20.66 -16.15 10.61
CA GLN A 251 20.79 -15.10 9.62
C GLN A 251 19.62 -15.13 8.62
N THR A 252 19.20 -16.32 8.18
CA THR A 252 18.02 -16.50 7.32
C THR A 252 16.76 -15.97 7.99
N LEU A 253 16.59 -16.23 9.29
CA LEU A 253 15.47 -15.69 10.07
C LEU A 253 15.54 -14.16 10.20
N ILE A 254 16.70 -13.60 10.51
CA ILE A 254 16.91 -12.15 10.62
C ILE A 254 16.62 -11.46 9.30
N ASN A 255 17.14 -11.99 8.20
CA ASN A 255 16.87 -11.46 6.86
C ASN A 255 15.36 -11.47 6.57
N SER A 256 14.66 -12.58 6.90
CA SER A 256 13.20 -12.63 6.78
C SER A 256 12.46 -11.57 7.62
N LYS A 257 12.99 -11.22 8.80
CA LYS A 257 12.42 -10.15 9.64
C LYS A 257 12.72 -8.78 9.07
N ILE A 258 13.93 -8.54 8.56
CA ILE A 258 14.29 -7.30 7.88
C ILE A 258 13.43 -7.10 6.63
N ASP A 259 13.22 -8.16 5.84
CA ASP A 259 12.33 -8.15 4.67
C ASP A 259 10.87 -7.82 5.03
N LYS A 260 10.46 -8.11 6.27
CA LYS A 260 9.13 -7.77 6.80
C LYS A 260 9.08 -6.35 7.40
N GLY A 261 10.18 -5.61 7.36
CA GLY A 261 10.28 -4.23 7.83
C GLY A 261 10.70 -4.07 9.29
N TYR A 262 11.25 -5.11 9.93
CA TYR A 262 11.76 -5.02 11.30
C TYR A 262 13.24 -4.62 11.31
N THR A 263 13.67 -3.77 12.25
CA THR A 263 15.08 -3.70 12.65
C THR A 263 15.42 -4.94 13.49
N ALA A 264 16.26 -5.82 12.95
CA ALA A 264 16.59 -7.08 13.61
C ALA A 264 18.10 -7.34 13.64
N SER A 265 18.60 -7.93 14.73
CA SER A 265 20.01 -8.34 14.85
C SER A 265 20.18 -9.58 15.75
N ILE A 266 21.33 -10.23 15.58
CA ILE A 266 21.79 -11.33 16.43
C ILE A 266 22.84 -10.76 17.39
N PHE A 267 22.71 -11.09 18.67
CA PHE A 267 23.75 -10.85 19.67
C PHE A 267 24.16 -12.18 20.26
N THR A 268 25.46 -12.40 20.40
CA THR A 268 25.95 -13.61 21.05
C THR A 268 26.03 -13.42 22.55
N VAL A 269 25.85 -14.50 23.30
CA VAL A 269 26.05 -14.49 24.76
C VAL A 269 27.52 -14.13 25.08
N GLU A 270 28.45 -14.57 24.24
CA GLU A 270 29.87 -14.29 24.34
C GLU A 270 30.17 -12.77 24.19
N ASP A 271 29.57 -12.11 23.19
CA ASP A 271 29.66 -10.65 23.02
C ASP A 271 29.08 -9.89 24.21
N ILE A 272 27.95 -10.37 24.75
CA ILE A 272 27.29 -9.74 25.90
C ILE A 272 28.16 -9.87 27.16
N ILE A 273 28.72 -11.06 27.42
CA ILE A 273 29.55 -11.31 28.60
C ILE A 273 30.89 -10.57 28.52
N SER A 274 31.48 -10.47 27.33
CA SER A 274 32.78 -9.81 27.13
C SER A 274 32.70 -8.28 27.16
N ASN A 275 31.51 -7.70 27.03
CA ASN A 275 31.31 -6.26 27.02
C ASN A 275 31.18 -5.69 28.46
N PRO A 276 32.12 -4.83 28.90
CA PRO A 276 32.09 -4.24 30.24
C PRO A 276 30.85 -3.37 30.52
N ALA A 277 30.19 -2.85 29.48
CA ALA A 277 28.97 -2.07 29.64
C ALA A 277 27.79 -2.90 30.18
N TYR A 278 27.83 -4.22 30.01
CA TYR A 278 26.88 -5.17 30.59
C TYR A 278 27.45 -5.89 31.82
N SER A 279 28.66 -5.49 32.27
CA SER A 279 29.25 -6.08 33.46
C SER A 279 28.48 -5.67 34.71
N ILE A 280 28.21 -6.67 35.53
CA ILE A 280 27.47 -6.56 36.77
C ILE A 280 28.41 -6.08 37.87
N ASN A 281 28.14 -4.92 38.47
CA ASN A 281 28.79 -4.42 39.68
C ASN A 281 27.79 -4.15 40.82
N GLY A 282 26.52 -4.55 40.65
CA GLY A 282 25.44 -4.36 41.60
C GLY A 282 25.42 -5.39 42.74
N THR A 283 24.82 -5.01 43.87
CA THR A 283 24.66 -5.85 45.07
C THR A 283 23.33 -6.64 45.07
N TRP A 284 22.44 -6.41 44.10
CA TRP A 284 21.08 -6.96 44.09
C TRP A 284 20.63 -7.38 42.68
N GLY A 285 20.06 -8.60 42.58
CA GLY A 285 19.25 -9.03 41.43
C GLY A 285 19.97 -9.70 40.26
N ASP A 286 21.29 -9.80 40.32
CA ASP A 286 22.13 -10.42 39.30
C ASP A 286 22.88 -11.61 39.91
N ASN A 287 23.28 -12.61 39.12
CA ASN A 287 23.91 -13.84 39.61
C ASN A 287 25.36 -13.63 40.14
N ASN A 288 25.63 -12.49 40.79
CA ASN A 288 26.87 -12.12 41.44
C ASN A 288 27.14 -13.03 42.65
N PRO A 289 28.39 -13.51 42.87
CA PRO A 289 28.78 -14.25 44.07
C PRO A 289 28.38 -13.60 45.40
N SER A 290 28.24 -12.27 45.41
CA SER A 290 27.87 -11.47 46.58
C SER A 290 26.34 -11.29 46.75
N ASN A 291 25.52 -11.83 45.83
CA ASN A 291 24.07 -11.72 45.88
C ASN A 291 23.50 -12.65 46.99
N PRO A 292 22.75 -12.12 47.98
CA PRO A 292 22.16 -12.91 49.06
C PRO A 292 21.11 -13.95 48.60
N PHE A 293 20.67 -13.89 47.34
CA PHE A 293 19.71 -14.84 46.73
C PHE A 293 20.34 -15.76 45.68
N ARG A 294 21.68 -15.79 45.56
CA ARG A 294 22.36 -16.67 44.60
C ARG A 294 22.17 -18.14 45.00
N ILE A 295 21.38 -18.87 44.21
CA ILE A 295 21.24 -20.32 44.34
C ILE A 295 22.47 -20.95 43.67
N GLU A 296 23.43 -21.42 44.46
CA GLU A 296 24.51 -22.29 43.95
C GLU A 296 23.87 -23.50 43.26
N MET A 297 24.19 -23.74 41.98
CA MET A 297 23.80 -24.97 41.30
C MET A 297 24.34 -26.15 42.10
N MET A 298 23.45 -26.90 42.76
CA MET A 298 23.81 -28.16 43.40
C MET A 298 24.36 -29.09 42.31
N TRP A 299 25.66 -29.32 42.34
CA TRP A 299 26.30 -30.35 41.54
C TRP A 299 25.62 -31.69 41.83
N ARG A 300 25.01 -32.27 40.79
CA ARG A 300 24.49 -33.63 40.82
C ARG A 300 25.69 -34.56 41.02
N ASN A 301 25.94 -34.94 42.27
CA ASN A 301 26.95 -35.92 42.63
C ASN A 301 26.83 -37.14 41.70
N LYS A 302 27.86 -37.39 40.90
CA LYS A 302 28.05 -38.68 40.23
C LYS A 302 28.15 -39.73 41.33
N MET A 303 27.08 -40.51 41.53
CA MET A 303 27.18 -41.80 42.21
C MET A 303 28.24 -42.63 41.47
N LYS A 304 29.33 -42.93 42.16
CA LYS A 304 30.20 -44.06 41.81
C LYS A 304 29.36 -45.33 41.92
N LEU A 305 29.17 -46.02 40.80
CA LEU A 305 28.84 -47.44 40.80
C LEU A 305 30.14 -48.21 41.07
N ILE A 306 30.12 -49.00 42.15
CA ILE A 306 30.94 -50.21 42.30
C ILE A 306 30.18 -51.31 41.57
#